data_AF-A0A1G4ABJ9-F1
#
_entry.id   AF-A0A1G4ABJ9-F1
#
_cell.length_a   1.000
_cell.length_b   1.000
_cell.length_c   1.000
_cell.angle_alpha   90.00
_cell.angle_beta   90.00
_cell.angle_gamma   90.00
#
_symmetry.space_group_name_H-M   'P 1'
#
loop_
_entity.id
_entity.type
_entity.pdbx_description
1 polymer ?
#
loop_
_entity_poly.entity_id
_entity_poly.type
_entity_poly.pdbx_seq_one_letter_code
_entity_poly.pdbx_strand_id
1 'polypeptide(L)'
;MVLGTSLFYFAIGRLLLLDTAIAVLMSATLFCFILGVREPPGARRRWWFHALYVSSALATLTKGLMGFLVTGGVMFTWLLVFNQWRRLRPFYLPTGVVLFLAVAAPWHVVVGWRNPEWAGFYFIHEHWARFTTTEHNRFEPWWYFAPIVLVGMFPGIVFLWPALRATLAGGWARRKENADPWFFVTWALFVFLFFSKSQSKLAPYIIPVFPPLAVLTGAWLARAAAENTAAGRRNGLRVFCFLCGVLAAAAGVAVLKPGLIGNPAVAATLRPHAAGLAAVLLLGGVASWWAEIKRGGRAGMVAMTATTLGAYLILNLASPHLQRPSTKPLALQATALVQPGDRVFHYHGFFHDFTFYAARTVGTVSHPDELELQFLDPAERAARFIDDAEFRRLWAGPGRIFAVGHRKEVDKLFADSAFQYHLLGQTRYHYLFSNRP
;
A
#
# COMPACT_ATOMS: atom_id res chain seq x y z
N MET A 1 -15.10 8.36 9.13
CA MET A 1 -14.58 9.69 8.75
C MET A 1 -13.06 9.69 8.71
N VAL A 2 -12.35 9.75 9.86
CA VAL A 2 -10.88 9.95 9.92
C VAL A 2 -10.07 9.00 9.02
N LEU A 3 -10.29 7.68 9.14
CA LEU A 3 -9.56 6.69 8.33
C LEU A 3 -9.85 6.85 6.83
N GLY A 4 -11.13 6.95 6.46
CA GLY A 4 -11.56 7.08 5.06
C GLY A 4 -11.11 8.38 4.38
N THR A 5 -10.81 9.43 5.17
CA THR A 5 -10.24 10.69 4.66
C THR A 5 -8.72 10.76 4.75
N SER A 6 -8.04 9.77 5.36
CA SER A 6 -6.59 9.77 5.50
C SER A 6 -5.93 9.62 4.13
N LEU A 7 -5.09 10.58 3.74
CA LEU A 7 -4.47 10.68 2.41
C LEU A 7 -3.79 9.38 1.98
N PHE A 8 -2.92 8.81 2.82
CA PHE A 8 -2.15 7.63 2.43
C PHE A 8 -3.04 6.38 2.37
N TYR A 9 -3.99 6.24 3.30
CA TYR A 9 -4.95 5.13 3.28
C TYR A 9 -5.84 5.17 2.03
N PHE A 10 -6.30 6.37 1.64
CA PHE A 10 -7.04 6.58 0.40
C PHE A 10 -6.21 6.26 -0.85
N ALA A 11 -4.97 6.77 -0.90
CA ALA A 11 -4.08 6.58 -2.05
C ALA A 11 -3.75 5.10 -2.28
N ILE A 12 -3.32 4.38 -1.22
CA ILE A 12 -2.97 2.97 -1.35
C ILE A 12 -4.20 2.08 -1.53
N GLY A 13 -5.36 2.46 -0.98
CA GLY A 13 -6.63 1.76 -1.22
C GLY A 13 -7.08 1.73 -2.70
N ARG A 14 -6.43 2.52 -3.57
CA ARG A 14 -6.68 2.57 -5.02
C ARG A 14 -5.57 1.93 -5.86
N LEU A 15 -4.52 1.42 -5.21
CA LEU A 15 -3.48 0.65 -5.85
C LEU A 15 -3.74 -0.83 -5.63
N LEU A 16 -3.54 -1.64 -6.67
CA LEU A 16 -3.65 -3.09 -6.58
C LEU A 16 -2.42 -3.66 -5.86
N LEU A 17 -2.43 -3.57 -4.52
CA LEU A 17 -1.36 -4.02 -3.64
C LEU A 17 -1.92 -4.92 -2.54
N LEU A 18 -1.12 -5.89 -2.11
CA LEU A 18 -1.45 -6.78 -0.98
C LEU A 18 -1.53 -6.04 0.36
N ASP A 19 -0.84 -4.90 0.48
CA ASP A 19 -0.69 -4.12 1.72
C ASP A 19 -2.02 -3.64 2.31
N THR A 20 -2.99 -3.26 1.46
CA THR A 20 -4.33 -2.87 1.92
C THR A 20 -5.07 -4.06 2.50
N ALA A 21 -5.00 -5.23 1.84
CA ALA A 21 -5.67 -6.45 2.28
C ALA A 21 -5.12 -6.92 3.65
N ILE A 22 -3.78 -6.99 3.79
CA ILE A 22 -3.20 -7.37 5.08
C ILE A 22 -3.50 -6.33 6.17
N ALA A 23 -3.49 -5.02 5.87
CA ALA A 23 -3.81 -4.01 6.87
C ALA A 23 -5.26 -4.15 7.39
N VAL A 24 -6.23 -4.46 6.52
CA VAL A 24 -7.61 -4.72 6.92
C VAL A 24 -7.70 -5.98 7.78
N LEU A 25 -7.04 -7.07 7.39
CA LEU A 25 -7.07 -8.33 8.13
C LEU A 25 -6.39 -8.21 9.50
N MET A 26 -5.23 -7.55 9.57
CA MET A 26 -4.57 -7.23 10.84
C MET A 26 -5.43 -6.35 11.74
N SER A 27 -6.15 -5.39 11.14
CA SER A 27 -7.09 -4.56 11.88
C SER A 27 -8.25 -5.39 12.42
N ALA A 28 -8.82 -6.27 11.61
CA ALA A 28 -9.88 -7.19 12.03
C ALA A 28 -9.39 -8.05 13.21
N THR A 29 -8.19 -8.62 13.13
CA THR A 29 -7.56 -9.37 14.24
C THR A 29 -7.49 -8.55 15.53
N LEU A 30 -6.96 -7.32 15.46
CA LEU A 30 -6.75 -6.47 16.64
C LEU A 30 -8.05 -5.85 17.19
N PHE A 31 -9.02 -5.55 16.33
CA PHE A 31 -10.37 -5.14 16.76
C PHE A 31 -11.13 -6.29 17.41
N CYS A 32 -11.10 -7.49 16.81
CA CYS A 32 -11.69 -8.67 17.41
C CYS A 32 -11.07 -8.99 18.77
N PHE A 33 -9.75 -8.80 18.93
CA PHE A 33 -9.08 -8.92 20.22
C PHE A 33 -9.64 -7.94 21.26
N ILE A 34 -9.59 -6.63 20.99
CA ILE A 34 -9.98 -5.62 21.98
C ILE A 34 -11.48 -5.69 22.30
N LEU A 35 -12.33 -6.06 21.33
CA LEU A 35 -13.75 -6.31 21.57
C LEU A 35 -13.95 -7.60 22.38
N GLY A 36 -13.24 -8.67 22.04
CA GLY A 36 -13.32 -9.95 22.75
C GLY A 36 -12.92 -9.85 24.23
N VAL A 37 -11.88 -9.09 24.57
CA VAL A 37 -11.46 -8.91 25.97
C VAL A 37 -12.38 -7.99 26.79
N ARG A 38 -13.24 -7.20 26.13
CA ARG A 38 -14.28 -6.37 26.78
C ARG A 38 -15.55 -7.15 27.06
N GLU A 39 -15.85 -8.17 26.26
CA GLU A 39 -17.05 -8.96 26.42
C GLU A 39 -16.94 -9.90 27.64
N PRO A 40 -18.04 -10.07 28.41
CA PRO A 40 -18.10 -11.10 29.43
C PRO A 40 -17.98 -12.50 28.81
N PRO A 41 -17.59 -13.53 29.59
CA PRO A 41 -17.60 -14.92 29.12
C PRO A 41 -18.95 -15.31 28.52
N GLY A 42 -18.95 -15.75 27.25
CA GLY A 42 -20.20 -16.04 26.53
C GLY A 42 -20.00 -16.33 25.05
N ALA A 43 -21.12 -16.50 24.33
CA ALA A 43 -21.12 -16.78 22.88
C ALA A 43 -20.51 -15.64 22.05
N ARG A 44 -20.85 -14.39 22.38
CA ARG A 44 -20.33 -13.20 21.68
C ARG A 44 -18.82 -13.07 21.81
N ARG A 45 -18.30 -13.25 23.02
CA ARG A 45 -16.86 -13.29 23.29
C ARG A 45 -16.17 -14.39 22.50
N ARG A 46 -16.71 -15.62 22.54
CA ARG A 46 -16.19 -16.73 21.72
C ARG A 46 -16.10 -16.35 20.26
N TRP A 47 -17.16 -15.76 19.71
CA TRP A 47 -17.18 -15.36 18.31
C TRP A 47 -16.07 -14.36 17.98
N TRP A 48 -15.86 -13.33 18.81
CA TRP A 48 -14.75 -12.39 18.62
C TRP A 48 -13.38 -13.07 18.63
N PHE A 49 -13.12 -13.99 19.56
CA PHE A 49 -11.85 -14.72 19.57
C PHE A 49 -11.70 -15.61 18.32
N HIS A 50 -12.73 -16.36 17.90
CA HIS A 50 -12.63 -17.15 16.67
C HIS A 50 -12.43 -16.27 15.43
N ALA A 51 -13.13 -15.13 15.34
CA ALA A 51 -12.93 -14.15 14.27
C ALA A 51 -11.51 -13.57 14.26
N LEU A 52 -10.89 -13.35 15.43
CA LEU A 52 -9.47 -12.98 15.56
C LEU A 52 -8.57 -14.03 14.93
N TYR A 53 -8.75 -15.32 15.26
CA TYR A 53 -7.92 -16.41 14.73
C TYR A 53 -8.08 -16.55 13.22
N VAL A 54 -9.31 -16.52 12.71
CA VAL A 54 -9.59 -16.57 11.26
C VAL A 54 -8.97 -15.38 10.53
N SER A 55 -9.17 -14.15 11.04
CA SER A 55 -8.60 -12.95 10.42
C SER A 55 -7.06 -12.99 10.41
N SER A 56 -6.45 -13.51 11.49
CA SER A 56 -5.00 -13.68 11.60
C SER A 56 -4.47 -14.73 10.61
N ALA A 57 -5.19 -15.84 10.43
CA ALA A 57 -4.86 -16.87 9.45
C ALA A 57 -4.96 -16.34 8.01
N LEU A 58 -6.02 -15.59 7.70
CA LEU A 58 -6.18 -14.92 6.41
C LEU A 58 -5.09 -13.86 6.17
N ALA A 59 -4.70 -13.10 7.19
CA ALA A 59 -3.57 -12.15 7.09
C ALA A 59 -2.28 -12.89 6.74
N THR A 60 -2.08 -14.07 7.34
CA THR A 60 -0.92 -14.95 7.07
C THR A 60 -0.93 -15.46 5.63
N LEU A 61 -2.08 -15.89 5.13
CA LEU A 61 -2.23 -16.29 3.72
C LEU A 61 -2.05 -15.12 2.74
N THR A 62 -2.29 -13.88 3.16
CA THR A 62 -2.19 -12.70 2.30
C THR A 62 -0.74 -12.24 2.09
N LYS A 63 0.05 -12.15 3.17
CA LYS A 63 1.43 -11.61 3.10
C LYS A 63 2.38 -12.23 4.12
N GLY A 64 2.18 -13.51 4.40
CA GLY A 64 3.03 -14.33 5.25
C GLY A 64 2.95 -14.05 6.74
N LEU A 65 3.89 -14.63 7.48
CA LEU A 65 3.86 -14.76 8.95
C LEU A 65 3.73 -13.42 9.67
N MET A 66 4.13 -12.32 9.03
CA MET A 66 3.90 -10.95 9.46
C MET A 66 2.47 -10.72 9.99
N GLY A 67 1.46 -11.27 9.31
CA GLY A 67 0.05 -11.05 9.64
C GLY A 67 -0.28 -11.42 11.09
N PHE A 68 0.16 -12.61 11.53
CA PHE A 68 -0.03 -13.05 12.92
C PHE A 68 1.07 -12.57 13.86
N LEU A 69 2.33 -12.44 13.39
CA LEU A 69 3.46 -12.04 14.24
C LEU A 69 3.31 -10.60 14.73
N VAL A 70 2.96 -9.68 13.83
CA VAL A 70 2.84 -8.26 14.19
C VAL A 70 1.61 -8.04 15.08
N THR A 71 0.47 -8.64 14.74
CA THR A 71 -0.74 -8.53 15.58
C THR A 71 -0.56 -9.22 16.92
N GLY A 72 0.05 -10.41 16.94
CA GLY A 72 0.46 -11.13 18.15
C GLY A 72 1.39 -10.28 19.03
N GLY A 73 2.39 -9.63 18.43
CA GLY A 73 3.31 -8.73 19.12
C GLY A 73 2.62 -7.52 19.75
N VAL A 74 1.65 -6.90 19.06
CA VAL A 74 0.81 -5.82 19.62
C VAL A 74 0.04 -6.31 20.85
N MET A 75 -0.69 -7.43 20.71
CA MET A 75 -1.51 -7.98 21.79
C MET A 75 -0.65 -8.37 23.00
N PHE A 76 0.45 -9.09 22.75
CA PHE A 76 1.39 -9.53 23.78
C PHE A 76 2.01 -8.34 24.52
N THR A 77 2.50 -7.34 23.79
CA THR A 77 3.09 -6.13 24.38
C THR A 77 2.09 -5.41 25.28
N TRP A 78 0.84 -5.26 24.84
CA TRP A 78 -0.19 -4.62 25.65
C TRP A 78 -0.54 -5.44 26.90
N LEU A 79 -0.72 -6.76 26.76
CA LEU A 79 -1.00 -7.64 27.90
C LEU A 79 0.12 -7.58 28.95
N LEU A 80 1.38 -7.59 28.49
CA LEU A 80 2.57 -7.53 29.33
C LEU A 80 2.69 -6.18 30.06
N VAL A 81 2.68 -5.08 29.32
CA VAL A 81 2.92 -3.73 29.85
C VAL A 81 1.81 -3.25 30.80
N PHE A 82 0.55 -3.60 30.49
CA PHE A 82 -0.61 -3.15 31.27
C PHE A 82 -1.14 -4.23 32.22
N ASN A 83 -0.49 -5.40 32.29
CA ASN A 83 -0.85 -6.55 33.13
C ASN A 83 -2.32 -6.99 32.99
N GLN A 84 -2.81 -7.07 31.75
CA GLN A 84 -4.22 -7.35 31.45
C GLN A 84 -4.51 -8.84 31.18
N TRP A 85 -3.59 -9.74 31.55
CA TRP A 85 -3.70 -11.19 31.33
C TRP A 85 -5.00 -11.82 31.84
N ARG A 86 -5.53 -11.31 32.97
CA ARG A 86 -6.81 -11.80 33.53
C ARG A 86 -7.97 -11.65 32.54
N ARG A 87 -7.94 -10.62 31.68
CA ARG A 87 -8.97 -10.37 30.67
C ARG A 87 -9.01 -11.43 29.58
N LEU A 88 -8.00 -12.29 29.45
CA LEU A 88 -8.03 -13.41 28.52
C LEU A 88 -8.89 -14.57 28.99
N ARG A 89 -9.21 -14.66 30.30
CA ARG A 89 -9.98 -15.78 30.84
C ARG A 89 -11.47 -15.68 30.50
N PRO A 90 -12.14 -16.78 30.07
CA PRO A 90 -11.56 -18.10 29.78
C PRO A 90 -10.75 -18.11 28.47
N PHE A 91 -9.68 -18.91 28.44
CA PHE A 91 -8.77 -18.97 27.30
C PHE A 91 -9.39 -19.75 26.13
N TYR A 92 -9.58 -19.08 24.99
CA TYR A 92 -10.01 -19.72 23.73
C TYR A 92 -8.80 -20.07 22.83
N LEU A 93 -7.68 -20.44 23.45
CA LEU A 93 -6.44 -20.71 22.72
C LEU A 93 -6.47 -22.05 21.96
N PRO A 94 -6.89 -23.19 22.55
CA PRO A 94 -6.88 -24.46 21.83
C PRO A 94 -7.79 -24.46 20.60
N THR A 95 -9.06 -24.04 20.77
CA THR A 95 -10.02 -23.96 19.65
C THR A 95 -9.59 -22.93 18.61
N GLY A 96 -8.98 -21.84 19.07
CA GLY A 96 -8.43 -20.80 18.21
C GLY A 96 -7.26 -21.26 17.35
N VAL A 97 -6.29 -21.96 17.95
CA VAL A 97 -5.12 -22.51 17.23
C VAL A 97 -5.55 -23.54 16.21
N VAL A 98 -6.47 -24.45 16.58
CA VAL A 98 -7.03 -25.42 15.62
C VAL A 98 -7.70 -24.71 14.45
N LEU A 99 -8.49 -23.67 14.72
CA LEU A 99 -9.15 -22.88 13.67
C LEU A 99 -8.15 -22.11 12.79
N PHE A 100 -7.11 -21.51 13.39
CA PHE A 100 -6.05 -20.84 12.66
C PHE A 100 -5.33 -21.81 11.71
N LEU A 101 -4.93 -22.97 12.22
CA LEU A 101 -4.23 -24.00 11.44
C LEU A 101 -5.12 -24.56 10.34
N ALA A 102 -6.40 -24.81 10.62
CA ALA A 102 -7.35 -25.29 9.62
C ALA A 102 -7.50 -24.33 8.43
N VAL A 103 -7.31 -23.02 8.64
CA VAL A 103 -7.36 -22.01 7.57
C VAL A 103 -5.99 -21.81 6.91
N ALA A 104 -4.93 -21.59 7.68
CA ALA A 104 -3.62 -21.22 7.14
C ALA A 104 -2.81 -22.42 6.64
N ALA A 105 -2.82 -23.55 7.33
CA ALA A 105 -1.92 -24.67 7.05
C ALA A 105 -2.16 -25.36 5.70
N PRO A 106 -3.40 -25.58 5.20
CA PRO A 106 -3.61 -26.40 4.01
C PRO A 106 -2.82 -25.94 2.78
N TRP A 107 -2.83 -24.64 2.49
CA TRP A 107 -2.07 -24.10 1.36
C TRP A 107 -0.56 -24.26 1.55
N HIS A 108 -0.05 -23.92 2.74
CA HIS A 108 1.38 -24.03 3.07
C HIS A 108 1.89 -25.49 2.99
N VAL A 109 1.09 -26.45 3.44
CA VAL A 109 1.42 -27.88 3.37
C VAL A 109 1.43 -28.36 1.93
N VAL A 110 0.40 -28.03 1.14
CA VAL A 110 0.30 -28.47 -0.26
C VAL A 110 1.42 -27.86 -1.12
N VAL A 111 1.70 -26.57 -0.97
CA VAL A 111 2.77 -25.92 -1.75
C VAL A 111 4.15 -26.43 -1.36
N GLY A 112 4.41 -26.65 -0.06
CA GLY A 112 5.66 -27.22 0.41
C GLY A 112 5.87 -28.68 -0.02
N TRP A 113 4.80 -29.46 -0.11
CA TRP A 113 4.88 -30.83 -0.62
C TRP A 113 5.16 -30.86 -2.13
N ARG A 114 4.54 -29.97 -2.91
CA ARG A 114 4.74 -29.90 -4.36
C ARG A 114 6.06 -29.25 -4.78
N ASN A 115 6.66 -28.43 -3.92
CA ASN A 115 7.86 -27.66 -4.24
C ASN A 115 8.85 -27.74 -3.06
N PRO A 116 9.79 -28.70 -3.04
CA PRO A 116 10.67 -28.95 -1.89
C PRO A 116 11.49 -27.74 -1.43
N GLU A 117 11.97 -26.91 -2.37
CA GLU A 117 12.77 -25.71 -2.12
C GLU A 117 11.94 -24.53 -1.56
N TRP A 118 10.61 -24.58 -1.72
CA TRP A 118 9.73 -23.45 -1.38
C TRP A 118 9.79 -23.08 0.09
N ALA A 119 9.91 -24.04 1.00
CA ALA A 119 9.93 -23.76 2.44
C ALA A 119 11.16 -22.94 2.85
N GLY A 120 12.34 -23.28 2.32
CA GLY A 120 13.57 -22.51 2.54
C GLY A 120 13.42 -21.08 2.02
N PHE A 121 12.95 -20.93 0.79
CA PHE A 121 12.70 -19.61 0.20
C PHE A 121 11.67 -18.79 0.99
N TYR A 122 10.50 -19.37 1.28
CA TYR A 122 9.41 -18.68 1.95
C TYR A 122 9.78 -18.31 3.39
N PHE A 123 10.27 -19.25 4.22
CA PHE A 123 10.52 -18.97 5.63
C PHE A 123 11.86 -18.25 5.89
N ILE A 124 12.90 -18.55 5.12
CA ILE A 124 14.23 -17.98 5.34
C ILE A 124 14.44 -16.75 4.48
N HIS A 125 14.36 -16.86 3.15
CA HIS A 125 14.66 -15.73 2.26
C HIS A 125 13.64 -14.59 2.41
N GLU A 126 12.35 -14.90 2.33
CA GLU A 126 11.28 -13.89 2.33
C GLU A 126 10.95 -13.30 3.71
N HIS A 127 11.19 -14.02 4.80
CA HIS A 127 10.90 -13.52 6.17
C HIS A 127 12.16 -13.18 6.95
N TRP A 128 13.08 -14.13 7.12
CA TRP A 128 14.25 -13.93 7.98
C TRP A 128 15.29 -13.02 7.33
N ALA A 129 15.77 -13.39 6.13
CA ALA A 129 16.78 -12.62 5.40
C ALA A 129 16.24 -11.23 5.07
N ARG A 130 15.04 -11.12 4.48
CA ARG A 130 14.41 -9.81 4.20
C ARG A 130 14.32 -8.86 5.40
N PHE A 131 14.12 -9.38 6.62
CA PHE A 131 14.05 -8.53 7.82
C PHE A 131 15.44 -8.15 8.36
N THR A 132 16.43 -9.03 8.20
CA THR A 132 17.75 -8.92 8.86
C THR A 132 18.88 -8.45 7.94
N THR A 133 18.75 -8.63 6.62
CA THR A 133 19.78 -8.33 5.62
C THR A 133 19.36 -7.15 4.72
N THR A 134 20.34 -6.50 4.10
CA THR A 134 20.13 -5.40 3.14
C THR A 134 20.04 -5.86 1.69
N GLU A 135 19.96 -7.17 1.45
CA GLU A 135 20.06 -7.81 0.12
C GLU A 135 19.01 -7.30 -0.88
N HIS A 136 17.90 -6.74 -0.40
CA HIS A 136 16.82 -6.24 -1.25
C HIS A 136 17.02 -4.80 -1.76
N ASN A 137 18.16 -4.15 -1.48
CA ASN A 137 18.47 -2.76 -1.90
C ASN A 137 17.36 -1.72 -1.61
N ARG A 138 16.56 -1.96 -0.55
CA ARG A 138 15.45 -1.10 -0.09
C ARG A 138 15.72 -0.54 1.30
N PHE A 139 16.98 -0.20 1.56
CA PHE A 139 17.38 0.37 2.83
C PHE A 139 16.93 1.83 2.91
N GLU A 140 16.29 2.17 4.02
CA GLU A 140 15.80 3.52 4.30
C GLU A 140 16.06 3.84 5.77
N PRO A 141 16.25 5.12 6.15
CA PRO A 141 16.52 5.53 7.52
C PRO A 141 15.45 5.07 8.52
N TRP A 142 15.80 4.99 9.81
CA TRP A 142 14.87 4.58 10.87
C TRP A 142 13.64 5.49 10.97
N TRP A 143 13.76 6.77 10.58
CA TRP A 143 12.67 7.75 10.59
C TRP A 143 11.81 7.73 9.32
N TYR A 144 12.09 6.87 8.34
CA TYR A 144 11.42 6.81 7.02
C TYR A 144 9.89 6.86 7.08
N PHE A 145 9.29 6.16 8.05
CA PHE A 145 7.84 6.10 8.18
C PHE A 145 7.21 7.33 8.86
N ALA A 146 7.98 8.13 9.61
CA ALA A 146 7.46 9.31 10.30
C ALA A 146 6.79 10.32 9.34
N PRO A 147 7.44 10.81 8.27
CA PRO A 147 6.79 11.73 7.33
C PRO A 147 5.61 11.07 6.61
N ILE A 148 5.66 9.77 6.31
CA ILE A 148 4.58 9.03 5.64
C ILE A 148 3.32 9.01 6.52
N VAL A 149 3.47 8.76 7.83
CA VAL A 149 2.34 8.76 8.77
C VAL A 149 1.80 10.17 8.97
N LEU A 150 2.68 11.18 9.12
CA LEU A 150 2.27 12.57 9.33
C LEU A 150 1.47 13.13 8.14
N VAL A 151 2.02 12.99 6.94
CA VAL A 151 1.36 13.42 5.70
C VAL A 151 0.16 12.53 5.41
N GLY A 152 0.31 11.23 5.61
CA GLY A 152 -0.74 10.26 5.32
C GLY A 152 -1.98 10.42 6.20
N MET A 153 -1.82 10.86 7.46
CA MET A 153 -2.92 11.15 8.37
C MET A 153 -3.66 12.44 8.02
N PHE A 154 -3.17 13.26 7.10
CA PHE A 154 -3.93 14.43 6.65
C PHE A 154 -5.31 14.00 6.11
N PRO A 155 -6.42 14.67 6.50
CA PRO A 155 -6.48 15.86 7.36
C PRO A 155 -6.53 15.57 8.87
N GLY A 156 -6.81 14.33 9.29
CA GLY A 156 -6.96 13.92 10.69
C GLY A 156 -5.75 14.22 11.59
N ILE A 157 -4.56 14.37 11.03
CA ILE A 157 -3.32 14.72 11.76
C ILE A 157 -3.46 15.96 12.64
N VAL A 158 -4.27 16.95 12.23
CA VAL A 158 -4.47 18.21 12.98
C VAL A 158 -5.17 18.00 14.32
N PHE A 159 -5.78 16.83 14.53
CA PHE A 159 -6.46 16.45 15.77
C PHE A 159 -5.74 15.33 16.53
N LEU A 160 -4.67 14.77 15.97
CA LEU A 160 -3.99 13.62 16.59
C LEU A 160 -3.35 13.99 17.92
N TRP A 161 -2.69 15.15 18.00
CA TRP A 161 -2.06 15.60 19.24
C TRP A 161 -3.03 15.81 20.42
N PRO A 162 -4.14 16.56 20.28
CA PRO A 162 -5.11 16.67 21.38
C PRO A 162 -5.77 15.33 21.72
N ALA A 163 -5.98 14.44 20.73
CA ALA A 163 -6.46 13.08 20.98
C ALA A 163 -5.48 12.28 21.84
N LEU A 164 -4.19 12.28 21.48
CA LEU A 164 -3.14 11.61 22.27
C LEU A 164 -3.04 12.21 23.67
N ARG A 165 -3.03 13.55 23.81
CA ARG A 165 -3.01 14.19 25.14
C ARG A 165 -4.18 13.78 26.01
N ALA A 166 -5.38 13.69 25.45
CA ALA A 166 -6.57 13.26 26.18
C ALA A 166 -6.50 11.78 26.58
N THR A 167 -6.00 10.91 25.69
CA THR A 167 -5.76 9.49 25.98
C THR A 167 -4.70 9.27 27.06
N LEU A 168 -3.64 10.08 27.03
CA LEU A 168 -2.51 10.00 27.95
C LEU A 168 -2.72 10.81 29.24
N ALA A 169 -3.90 11.44 29.41
CA ALA A 169 -4.22 12.24 30.58
C ALA A 169 -4.18 11.38 31.86
N GLY A 170 -3.52 11.89 32.91
CA GLY A 170 -3.23 11.12 34.12
C GLY A 170 -1.94 10.27 34.04
N GLY A 171 -1.25 10.29 32.90
CA GLY A 171 0.08 9.74 32.71
C GLY A 171 0.18 8.22 32.91
N TRP A 172 1.41 7.76 33.11
CA TRP A 172 1.71 6.34 33.33
C TRP A 172 1.11 5.80 34.64
N ALA A 173 0.82 6.68 35.62
CA ALA A 173 0.26 6.30 36.91
C ALA A 173 -1.14 5.67 36.77
N ARG A 174 -2.00 6.26 35.93
CA ARG A 174 -3.39 5.79 35.72
C ARG A 174 -3.55 4.76 34.60
N ARG A 175 -2.44 4.23 34.07
CA ARG A 175 -2.45 3.34 32.90
C ARG A 175 -3.27 2.05 33.08
N LYS A 176 -3.38 1.56 34.32
CA LYS A 176 -4.12 0.33 34.65
C LYS A 176 -5.64 0.58 34.72
N GLU A 177 -6.06 1.79 35.08
CA GLU A 177 -7.46 2.20 35.13
C GLU A 177 -8.04 2.41 33.73
N ASN A 178 -7.21 2.87 32.78
CA ASN A 178 -7.60 3.19 31.41
C ASN A 178 -6.82 2.39 30.35
N ALA A 179 -6.67 1.07 30.53
CA ALA A 179 -5.83 0.24 29.66
C ALA A 179 -6.31 0.17 28.19
N ASP A 180 -7.59 0.43 27.95
CA ASP A 180 -8.24 0.28 26.64
C ASP A 180 -7.75 1.28 25.58
N PRO A 181 -7.78 2.61 25.81
CA PRO A 181 -7.13 3.57 24.91
C PRO A 181 -5.64 3.26 24.66
N TRP A 182 -4.94 2.77 25.68
CA TRP A 182 -3.53 2.38 25.58
C TRP A 182 -3.30 1.18 24.64
N PHE A 183 -4.31 0.36 24.36
CA PHE A 183 -4.22 -0.68 23.32
C PHE A 183 -3.96 -0.06 21.95
N PHE A 184 -4.67 1.00 21.58
CA PHE A 184 -4.49 1.67 20.28
C PHE A 184 -3.15 2.42 20.20
N VAL A 185 -2.68 3.00 21.32
CA VAL A 185 -1.33 3.58 21.39
C VAL A 185 -0.27 2.50 21.21
N THR A 186 -0.42 1.36 21.90
CA THR A 186 0.50 0.22 21.78
C THR A 186 0.50 -0.34 20.36
N TRP A 187 -0.67 -0.48 19.74
CA TRP A 187 -0.80 -0.91 18.36
C TRP A 187 -0.05 0.04 17.42
N ALA A 188 -0.35 1.33 17.46
CA ALA A 188 0.30 2.31 16.58
C ALA A 188 1.82 2.31 16.78
N LEU A 189 2.28 2.35 18.04
CA LEU A 189 3.70 2.41 18.36
C LEU A 189 4.44 1.12 17.97
N PHE A 190 3.87 -0.05 18.27
CA PHE A 190 4.49 -1.33 17.94
C PHE A 190 4.64 -1.51 16.44
N VAL A 191 3.59 -1.27 15.66
CA VAL A 191 3.64 -1.36 14.19
C VAL A 191 4.69 -0.38 13.63
N PHE A 192 4.69 0.86 14.12
CA PHE A 192 5.65 1.87 13.69
C PHE A 192 7.10 1.46 13.98
N LEU A 193 7.40 1.04 15.20
CA LEU A 193 8.76 0.65 15.60
C LEU A 193 9.21 -0.64 14.92
N PHE A 194 8.30 -1.63 14.77
CA PHE A 194 8.59 -2.90 14.11
C PHE A 194 9.06 -2.67 12.67
N PHE A 195 8.30 -1.91 11.88
CA PHE A 195 8.69 -1.62 10.49
C PHE A 195 9.87 -0.66 10.40
N SER A 196 9.99 0.31 11.31
CA SER A 196 11.14 1.22 11.35
C SER A 196 12.46 0.48 11.59
N LYS A 197 12.43 -0.65 12.31
CA LYS A 197 13.60 -1.51 12.55
C LYS A 197 13.95 -2.42 11.37
N SER A 198 13.01 -2.72 10.46
CA SER A 198 13.23 -3.59 9.30
C SER A 198 14.32 -3.04 8.37
N GLN A 199 15.18 -3.92 7.82
CA GLN A 199 16.20 -3.53 6.83
C GLN A 199 15.63 -3.27 5.43
N SER A 200 14.45 -3.83 5.13
CA SER A 200 13.71 -3.58 3.89
C SER A 200 12.46 -2.76 4.20
N LYS A 201 12.34 -1.57 3.60
CA LYS A 201 11.22 -0.64 3.84
C LYS A 201 10.53 -0.27 2.53
N LEU A 202 9.21 -0.43 2.50
CA LEU A 202 8.34 0.12 1.47
C LEU A 202 7.23 0.93 2.15
N ALA A 203 6.88 2.07 1.56
CA ALA A 203 5.87 2.97 2.12
C ALA A 203 4.55 2.25 2.53
N PRO A 204 3.98 1.30 1.74
CA PRO A 204 2.75 0.61 2.12
C PRO A 204 2.84 -0.25 3.39
N TYR A 205 4.04 -0.60 3.88
CA TYR A 205 4.19 -1.44 5.08
C TYR A 205 3.58 -0.79 6.33
N ILE A 206 3.52 0.54 6.38
CA ILE A 206 3.04 1.27 7.55
C ILE A 206 1.52 1.44 7.61
N ILE A 207 0.76 1.01 6.59
CA ILE A 207 -0.71 1.14 6.56
C ILE A 207 -1.41 0.59 7.82
N PRO A 208 -0.97 -0.52 8.45
CA PRO A 208 -1.60 -1.01 9.68
C PRO A 208 -1.54 -0.05 10.88
N VAL A 209 -0.79 1.06 10.80
CA VAL A 209 -0.77 2.12 11.84
C VAL A 209 -1.97 3.06 11.77
N PHE A 210 -2.62 3.18 10.61
CA PHE A 210 -3.67 4.17 10.38
C PHE A 210 -4.96 3.89 11.16
N PRO A 211 -5.46 2.64 11.23
CA PRO A 211 -6.67 2.31 11.99
C PRO A 211 -6.65 2.70 13.47
N PRO A 212 -5.62 2.37 14.28
CA PRO A 212 -5.60 2.78 15.69
C PRO A 212 -5.51 4.31 15.86
N LEU A 213 -4.74 5.01 15.01
CA LEU A 213 -4.67 6.48 15.04
C LEU A 213 -6.01 7.12 14.69
N ALA A 214 -6.74 6.55 13.73
CA ALA A 214 -8.07 7.00 13.37
C ALA A 214 -9.10 6.75 14.49
N VAL A 215 -8.99 5.65 15.24
CA VAL A 215 -9.84 5.37 16.40
C VAL A 215 -9.57 6.39 17.51
N LEU A 216 -8.31 6.63 17.87
CA LEU A 216 -7.93 7.62 18.89
C LEU A 216 -8.46 9.02 18.53
N THR A 217 -8.22 9.43 17.29
CA THR A 217 -8.65 10.75 16.79
C THR A 217 -10.17 10.85 16.71
N GLY A 218 -10.83 9.83 16.18
CA GLY A 218 -12.29 9.81 16.03
C GLY A 218 -13.02 9.78 17.38
N ALA A 219 -12.54 9.00 18.34
CA ALA A 219 -13.10 8.95 19.69
C ALA A 219 -12.96 10.30 20.39
N TRP A 220 -11.81 10.96 20.26
CA TRP A 220 -11.61 12.30 20.81
C TRP A 220 -12.53 13.33 20.16
N LEU A 221 -12.67 13.33 18.83
CA LEU A 221 -13.57 14.23 18.11
C LEU A 221 -15.04 14.04 18.51
N ALA A 222 -15.48 12.79 18.69
CA ALA A 222 -16.84 12.47 19.13
C ALA A 222 -17.12 13.04 20.53
N ARG A 223 -16.17 12.90 21.46
CA ARG A 223 -16.26 13.49 22.80
C ARG A 223 -16.23 15.01 22.77
N ALA A 224 -15.31 15.60 22.02
CA ALA A 224 -15.20 17.06 21.89
C ALA A 224 -16.44 17.70 21.26
N ALA A 225 -17.17 16.96 20.41
CA ALA A 225 -18.46 17.37 19.88
C ALA A 225 -19.58 17.31 20.95
N ALA A 226 -19.56 16.33 21.84
CA ALA A 226 -20.56 16.16 22.90
C ALA A 226 -20.34 17.10 24.10
N GLU A 227 -19.08 17.25 24.54
CA GLU A 227 -18.69 18.06 25.70
C GLU A 227 -18.54 19.56 25.35
N ASN A 228 -18.81 19.94 24.09
CA ASN A 228 -18.62 21.28 23.51
C ASN A 228 -17.23 21.90 23.79
N THR A 229 -16.21 21.07 24.00
CA THR A 229 -14.82 21.48 24.19
C THR A 229 -14.23 21.97 22.87
N ALA A 230 -14.46 23.25 22.59
CA ALA A 230 -14.22 23.82 21.28
C ALA A 230 -12.75 24.18 21.01
N ALA A 231 -11.92 24.40 22.03
CA ALA A 231 -10.57 24.96 21.83
C ALA A 231 -9.66 24.08 20.97
N GLY A 232 -9.53 22.79 21.30
CA GLY A 232 -8.69 21.85 20.55
C GLY A 232 -9.21 21.61 19.12
N ARG A 233 -10.53 21.47 18.97
CA ARG A 233 -11.17 21.25 17.66
C ARG A 233 -11.04 22.48 16.76
N ARG A 234 -11.35 23.66 17.30
CA ARG A 234 -11.18 24.94 16.60
C ARG A 234 -9.74 25.07 16.13
N ASN A 235 -8.76 24.92 17.03
CA ASN A 235 -7.35 25.00 16.65
C ASN A 235 -6.97 24.01 15.54
N GLY A 236 -7.44 22.75 15.62
CA GLY A 236 -7.23 21.77 14.55
C GLY A 236 -7.80 22.23 13.20
N LEU A 237 -9.01 22.79 13.17
CA LEU A 237 -9.60 23.36 11.94
C LEU A 237 -8.88 24.64 11.46
N ARG A 238 -8.29 25.42 12.37
CA ARG A 238 -7.42 26.55 12.01
C ARG A 238 -6.18 26.08 11.28
N VAL A 239 -5.51 25.07 11.84
CA VAL A 239 -4.35 24.43 11.22
C VAL A 239 -4.74 23.79 9.89
N PHE A 240 -5.89 23.12 9.80
CA PHE A 240 -6.39 22.57 8.54
C PHE A 240 -6.57 23.66 7.48
N CYS A 241 -7.23 24.77 7.81
CA CYS A 241 -7.40 25.90 6.90
C CYS A 241 -6.05 26.46 6.42
N PHE A 242 -5.08 26.60 7.33
CA PHE A 242 -3.73 27.03 6.99
C PHE A 242 -3.02 26.05 6.05
N LEU A 243 -3.06 24.74 6.35
CA LEU A 243 -2.46 23.71 5.51
C LEU A 243 -3.12 23.65 4.12
N CYS A 244 -4.44 23.79 4.04
CA CYS A 244 -5.15 23.94 2.79
C CYS A 244 -4.66 25.15 1.98
N GLY A 245 -4.41 26.29 2.63
CA GLY A 245 -3.82 27.47 2.00
C GLY A 245 -2.42 27.21 1.44
N VAL A 246 -1.55 26.54 2.22
CA VAL A 246 -0.20 26.17 1.79
C VAL A 246 -0.24 25.20 0.59
N LEU A 247 -1.09 24.16 0.66
CA LEU A 247 -1.24 23.19 -0.42
C LEU A 247 -1.83 23.83 -1.69
N ALA A 248 -2.78 24.76 -1.54
CA ALA A 248 -3.32 25.50 -2.66
C ALA A 248 -2.29 26.44 -3.30
N ALA A 249 -1.46 27.10 -2.50
CA ALA A 249 -0.35 27.90 -3.00
C ALA A 249 0.65 27.02 -3.77
N ALA A 250 0.99 25.84 -3.25
CA ALA A 250 1.86 24.89 -3.95
C ALA A 250 1.25 24.42 -5.28
N ALA A 251 -0.05 24.09 -5.30
CA ALA A 251 -0.76 23.76 -6.54
C ALA A 251 -0.79 24.94 -7.52
N GLY A 252 -0.96 26.17 -7.02
CA GLY A 252 -0.88 27.40 -7.82
C GLY A 252 0.51 27.64 -8.42
N VAL A 253 1.59 27.37 -7.68
CA VAL A 253 2.96 27.45 -8.22
C VAL A 253 3.16 26.43 -9.35
N ALA A 254 2.64 25.21 -9.21
CA ALA A 254 2.68 24.21 -10.28
C ALA A 254 1.93 24.66 -11.55
N VAL A 255 0.84 25.43 -11.39
CA VAL A 255 0.08 26.05 -12.51
C VAL A 255 0.87 27.20 -13.18
N LEU A 256 1.60 27.99 -12.40
CA LEU A 256 2.27 29.21 -12.85
C LEU A 256 3.70 28.97 -13.35
N LYS A 257 4.34 27.85 -12.98
CA LYS A 257 5.70 27.49 -13.40
C LYS A 257 5.72 26.10 -14.07
N PRO A 258 5.25 25.99 -15.33
CA PRO A 258 5.23 24.72 -16.08
C PRO A 258 6.60 24.07 -16.22
N GLY A 259 7.70 24.85 -16.23
CA GLY A 259 9.07 24.34 -16.32
C GLY A 259 9.48 23.40 -15.19
N LEU A 260 8.73 23.37 -14.07
CA LEU A 260 8.90 22.38 -13.00
C LEU A 260 8.43 20.99 -13.43
N ILE A 261 7.47 20.92 -14.35
CA ILE A 261 6.97 19.72 -14.98
C ILE A 261 7.70 19.63 -16.32
N GLY A 262 8.84 18.92 -16.36
CA GLY A 262 9.77 18.90 -17.49
C GLY A 262 9.19 18.54 -18.88
N ASN A 263 7.89 18.26 -18.97
CA ASN A 263 7.16 18.15 -20.23
C ASN A 263 6.01 19.19 -20.31
N PRO A 264 6.08 20.17 -21.23
CA PRO A 264 5.06 21.22 -21.40
C PRO A 264 3.65 20.70 -21.70
N ALA A 265 3.52 19.62 -22.47
CA ALA A 265 2.22 19.05 -22.81
C ALA A 265 1.54 18.41 -21.59
N VAL A 266 2.30 17.70 -20.76
CA VAL A 266 1.79 17.15 -19.49
C VAL A 266 1.41 18.29 -18.53
N ALA A 267 2.23 19.35 -18.46
CA ALA A 267 1.94 20.52 -17.63
C ALA A 267 0.62 21.20 -18.04
N ALA A 268 0.38 21.36 -19.34
CA ALA A 268 -0.87 21.94 -19.85
C ALA A 268 -2.10 21.11 -19.45
N THR A 269 -2.03 19.79 -19.55
CA THR A 269 -3.12 18.88 -19.17
C THR A 269 -3.40 18.88 -17.66
N LEU A 270 -2.36 19.03 -16.83
CA LEU A 270 -2.50 19.06 -15.38
C LEU A 270 -2.96 20.42 -14.84
N ARG A 271 -2.82 21.50 -15.61
CA ARG A 271 -3.15 22.87 -15.21
C ARG A 271 -4.59 23.05 -14.68
N PRO A 272 -5.66 22.62 -15.39
CA PRO A 272 -7.02 22.76 -14.87
C PRO A 272 -7.25 21.97 -13.58
N HIS A 273 -6.62 20.79 -13.45
CA HIS A 273 -6.69 19.97 -12.25
C HIS A 273 -6.02 20.64 -11.06
N ALA A 274 -4.82 21.21 -11.25
CA ALA A 274 -4.12 21.94 -10.20
C ALA A 274 -4.85 23.22 -9.77
N ALA A 275 -5.47 23.94 -10.72
CA ALA A 275 -6.32 25.10 -10.42
C ALA A 275 -7.59 24.70 -9.63
N GLY A 276 -8.27 23.62 -10.05
CA GLY A 276 -9.42 23.07 -9.34
C GLY A 276 -9.07 22.59 -7.92
N LEU A 277 -7.90 21.94 -7.77
CA LEU A 277 -7.39 21.51 -6.47
C LEU A 277 -7.13 22.72 -5.56
N ALA A 278 -6.47 23.76 -6.07
CA ALA A 278 -6.23 25.00 -5.32
C ALA A 278 -7.54 25.66 -4.87
N ALA A 279 -8.53 25.77 -5.76
CA ALA A 279 -9.83 26.35 -5.46
C ALA A 279 -10.58 25.56 -4.37
N VAL A 280 -10.65 24.22 -4.51
CA VAL A 280 -11.31 23.36 -3.52
C VAL A 280 -10.63 23.46 -2.16
N LEU A 281 -9.29 23.46 -2.11
CA LEU A 281 -8.55 23.56 -0.86
C LEU A 281 -8.73 24.94 -0.20
N LEU A 282 -8.64 26.04 -0.95
CA LEU A 282 -8.81 27.39 -0.39
C LEU A 282 -10.23 27.61 0.14
N LEU A 283 -11.23 27.40 -0.72
CA LEU A 283 -12.63 27.64 -0.36
C LEU A 283 -13.08 26.68 0.73
N GLY A 284 -12.69 25.41 0.63
CA GLY A 284 -13.03 24.38 1.59
C GLY A 284 -12.35 24.56 2.95
N GLY A 285 -11.08 24.97 2.97
CA GLY A 285 -10.36 25.31 4.21
C GLY A 285 -11.05 26.45 4.97
N VAL A 286 -11.37 27.55 4.26
CA VAL A 286 -12.09 28.70 4.83
C VAL A 286 -13.50 28.31 5.27
N ALA A 287 -14.25 27.58 4.42
CA ALA A 287 -15.58 27.10 4.74
C ALA A 287 -15.60 26.20 5.98
N SER A 288 -14.58 25.35 6.16
CA SER A 288 -14.46 24.46 7.32
C SER A 288 -14.30 25.23 8.62
N TRP A 289 -13.42 26.23 8.63
CA TRP A 289 -13.27 27.14 9.78
C TRP A 289 -14.56 27.93 10.01
N TRP A 290 -15.10 28.55 8.97
CA TRP A 290 -16.26 29.43 9.08
C TRP A 290 -17.51 28.67 9.59
N ALA A 291 -17.73 27.45 9.10
CA ALA A 291 -18.79 26.57 9.56
C ALA A 291 -18.64 26.19 11.03
N GLU A 292 -17.42 25.95 11.52
CA GLU A 292 -17.16 25.73 12.95
C GLU A 292 -17.60 26.92 13.80
N ILE A 293 -17.30 28.15 13.36
CA ILE A 293 -17.66 29.37 14.10
C ILE A 293 -19.17 29.61 14.08
N LYS A 294 -19.81 29.47 12.91
CA LYS A 294 -21.20 29.90 12.72
C LYS A 294 -22.23 28.80 13.01
N ARG A 295 -21.88 27.54 12.79
CA ARG A 295 -22.80 26.38 12.85
C ARG A 295 -22.30 25.26 13.78
N GLY A 296 -21.14 25.45 14.40
CA GLY A 296 -20.58 24.54 15.41
C GLY A 296 -19.77 23.37 14.85
N GLY A 297 -19.32 22.50 15.77
CA GLY A 297 -18.34 21.43 15.54
C GLY A 297 -18.63 20.49 14.39
N ARG A 298 -19.88 20.00 14.34
CA ARG A 298 -20.32 19.05 13.32
C ARG A 298 -20.24 19.66 11.92
N ALA A 299 -20.68 20.91 11.77
CA ALA A 299 -20.65 21.60 10.48
C ALA A 299 -19.21 21.80 9.98
N GLY A 300 -18.29 22.20 10.87
CA GLY A 300 -16.86 22.32 10.52
C GLY A 300 -16.23 21.00 10.06
N MET A 301 -16.52 19.90 10.75
CA MET A 301 -16.02 18.55 10.37
C MET A 301 -16.63 18.04 9.06
N VAL A 302 -17.91 18.31 8.80
CA VAL A 302 -18.57 17.97 7.52
C VAL A 302 -17.92 18.75 6.38
N ALA A 303 -17.72 20.05 6.54
CA ALA A 303 -17.03 20.89 5.55
C ALA A 303 -15.58 20.43 5.29
N MET A 304 -14.83 20.07 6.35
CA MET A 304 -13.47 19.52 6.21
C MET A 304 -13.48 18.20 5.42
N THR A 305 -14.44 17.32 5.72
CA THR A 305 -14.61 16.04 5.01
C THR A 305 -14.95 16.28 3.55
N ALA A 306 -15.92 17.14 3.26
CA ALA A 306 -16.31 17.49 1.89
C ALA A 306 -15.14 18.11 1.10
N THR A 307 -14.38 19.00 1.73
CA THR A 307 -13.16 19.60 1.15
C THR A 307 -12.14 18.54 0.77
N THR A 308 -11.90 17.59 1.68
CA THR A 308 -10.94 16.50 1.46
C THR A 308 -11.39 15.58 0.34
N LEU A 309 -12.68 15.20 0.33
CA LEU A 309 -13.25 14.37 -0.74
C LEU A 309 -13.21 15.08 -2.10
N GLY A 310 -13.49 16.39 -2.14
CA GLY A 310 -13.36 17.20 -3.34
C GLY A 310 -11.91 17.24 -3.85
N ALA A 311 -10.93 17.44 -2.97
CA ALA A 311 -9.52 17.39 -3.33
C ALA A 311 -9.12 16.02 -3.90
N TYR A 312 -9.59 14.93 -3.28
CA TYR A 312 -9.33 13.56 -3.73
C TYR A 312 -10.00 13.22 -5.05
N LEU A 313 -11.19 13.77 -5.31
CA LEU A 313 -11.84 13.66 -6.62
C LEU A 313 -10.98 14.30 -7.70
N ILE A 314 -10.47 15.52 -7.47
CA ILE A 314 -9.61 16.21 -8.43
C ILE A 314 -8.29 15.46 -8.65
N LEU A 315 -7.66 14.96 -7.59
CA LEU A 315 -6.46 14.11 -7.72
C LEU A 315 -6.73 12.84 -8.52
N ASN A 316 -7.92 12.24 -8.37
CA ASN A 316 -8.30 11.06 -9.13
C ASN A 316 -8.50 11.36 -10.61
N LEU A 317 -9.13 12.48 -10.94
CA LEU A 317 -9.30 12.93 -12.32
C LEU A 317 -7.94 13.26 -12.96
N ALA A 318 -6.98 13.77 -12.19
CA ALA A 318 -5.61 14.02 -12.65
C ALA A 318 -4.77 12.74 -12.80
N SER A 319 -5.09 11.66 -12.08
CA SER A 319 -4.28 10.45 -11.98
C SER A 319 -3.93 9.78 -13.32
N PRO A 320 -4.84 9.66 -14.32
CA PRO A 320 -4.50 9.05 -15.61
C PRO A 320 -3.36 9.76 -16.35
N HIS A 321 -3.17 11.05 -16.09
CA HIS A 321 -2.11 11.85 -16.70
C HIS A 321 -0.78 11.78 -15.94
N LEU A 322 -0.81 11.27 -14.71
CA LEU A 322 0.36 11.05 -13.84
C LEU A 322 0.83 9.60 -13.84
N GLN A 323 -0.02 8.67 -14.27
CA GLN A 323 0.29 7.25 -14.29
C GLN A 323 1.45 6.94 -15.24
N ARG A 324 2.21 5.90 -14.88
CA ARG A 324 3.24 5.39 -15.77
C ARG A 324 2.59 4.95 -17.09
N PRO A 325 3.26 5.17 -18.23
CA PRO A 325 2.77 4.75 -19.53
C PRO A 325 2.50 3.25 -19.53
N SER A 326 1.27 2.86 -19.86
CA SER A 326 0.88 1.47 -19.96
C SER A 326 1.33 0.87 -21.29
N THR A 327 1.71 -0.39 -21.26
CA THR A 327 2.01 -1.22 -22.45
C THR A 327 0.76 -1.92 -22.99
N LYS A 328 -0.41 -1.72 -22.37
CA LYS A 328 -1.70 -2.29 -22.79
C LYS A 328 -1.98 -2.20 -24.30
N PRO A 329 -1.80 -1.05 -24.98
CA PRO A 329 -2.10 -0.98 -26.41
C PRO A 329 -1.20 -1.93 -27.23
N LEU A 330 0.07 -2.03 -26.86
CA LEU A 330 1.02 -2.93 -27.51
C LEU A 330 0.70 -4.39 -27.21
N ALA A 331 0.28 -4.70 -25.98
CA ALA A 331 -0.12 -6.05 -25.61
C ALA A 331 -1.33 -6.52 -26.42
N LEU A 332 -2.37 -5.69 -26.53
CA LEU A 332 -3.57 -5.99 -27.33
C LEU A 332 -3.23 -6.15 -28.81
N GLN A 333 -2.32 -5.33 -29.33
CA GLN A 333 -1.85 -5.45 -30.71
C GLN A 333 -1.06 -6.75 -30.92
N ALA A 334 -0.18 -7.11 -29.99
CA ALA A 334 0.53 -8.38 -30.04
C ALA A 334 -0.46 -9.57 -30.01
N THR A 335 -1.46 -9.56 -29.14
CA THR A 335 -2.49 -10.61 -29.07
C THR A 335 -3.24 -10.78 -30.39
N ALA A 336 -3.46 -9.71 -31.15
CA ALA A 336 -4.13 -9.80 -32.45
C ALA A 336 -3.25 -10.42 -33.56
N LEU A 337 -1.92 -10.38 -33.40
CA LEU A 337 -0.96 -10.81 -34.43
C LEU A 337 -0.36 -12.19 -34.16
N VAL A 338 -0.14 -12.51 -32.89
CA VAL A 338 0.56 -13.72 -32.43
C VAL A 338 -0.28 -14.97 -32.72
N GLN A 339 0.37 -15.99 -33.25
CA GLN A 339 -0.16 -17.32 -33.55
C GLN A 339 0.45 -18.39 -32.61
N PRO A 340 -0.16 -19.58 -32.51
CA PRO A 340 0.44 -20.71 -31.82
C PRO A 340 1.85 -21.03 -32.35
N GLY A 341 2.84 -21.11 -31.47
CA GLY A 341 4.25 -21.32 -31.82
C GLY A 341 5.10 -20.05 -31.78
N ASP A 342 4.50 -18.86 -31.83
CA ASP A 342 5.24 -17.61 -31.72
C ASP A 342 5.72 -17.34 -30.30
N ARG A 343 6.95 -16.83 -30.20
CA ARG A 343 7.56 -16.42 -28.94
C ARG A 343 7.41 -14.92 -28.74
N VAL A 344 7.14 -14.52 -27.50
CA VAL A 344 7.02 -13.11 -27.12
C VAL A 344 7.94 -12.84 -25.95
N PHE A 345 8.70 -11.76 -26.02
CA PHE A 345 9.66 -11.38 -25.00
C PHE A 345 9.51 -9.93 -24.53
N HIS A 346 9.86 -9.67 -23.28
CA HIS A 346 10.24 -8.36 -22.79
C HIS A 346 11.74 -8.16 -23.02
N TYR A 347 12.12 -7.05 -23.65
CA TYR A 347 13.52 -6.71 -23.93
C TYR A 347 14.07 -5.74 -22.87
N HIS A 348 15.09 -6.18 -22.10
CA HIS A 348 15.73 -5.44 -21.00
C HIS A 348 14.77 -4.83 -19.97
N GLY A 349 13.71 -5.56 -19.63
CA GLY A 349 12.77 -5.13 -18.60
C GLY A 349 11.67 -6.15 -18.37
N PHE A 350 10.78 -5.88 -17.41
CA PHE A 350 9.58 -6.66 -17.19
C PHE A 350 8.33 -5.78 -17.08
N PHE A 351 7.52 -5.77 -18.15
CA PHE A 351 6.30 -4.98 -18.22
C PHE A 351 5.12 -5.80 -17.70
N HIS A 352 4.85 -5.69 -16.40
CA HIS A 352 3.81 -6.44 -15.70
C HIS A 352 2.44 -6.35 -16.38
N ASP A 353 2.05 -5.17 -16.83
CA ASP A 353 0.76 -4.93 -17.49
C ASP A 353 0.70 -5.55 -18.89
N PHE A 354 1.83 -5.62 -19.61
CA PHE A 354 1.88 -6.26 -20.93
C PHE A 354 1.52 -7.74 -20.80
N THR A 355 2.15 -8.47 -19.88
CA THR A 355 1.88 -9.91 -19.66
C THR A 355 0.41 -10.16 -19.34
N PHE A 356 -0.18 -9.31 -18.50
CA PHE A 356 -1.60 -9.39 -18.15
C PHE A 356 -2.52 -9.18 -19.37
N TYR A 357 -2.32 -8.11 -20.14
CA TYR A 357 -3.18 -7.80 -21.28
C TYR A 357 -2.91 -8.68 -22.51
N ALA A 358 -1.71 -9.22 -22.65
CA ALA A 358 -1.37 -10.19 -23.68
C ALA A 358 -2.01 -11.57 -23.41
N ALA A 359 -2.50 -11.79 -22.18
CA ALA A 359 -3.12 -13.03 -21.70
C ALA A 359 -2.27 -14.27 -21.97
N ARG A 360 -0.94 -14.14 -21.88
CA ARG A 360 0.00 -15.24 -22.13
C ARG A 360 1.30 -15.09 -21.34
N THR A 361 2.02 -16.19 -21.22
CA THR A 361 3.38 -16.20 -20.70
C THR A 361 4.32 -15.49 -21.66
N VAL A 362 5.07 -14.52 -21.15
CA VAL A 362 6.04 -13.73 -21.91
C VAL A 362 7.42 -13.96 -21.30
N GLY A 363 8.41 -14.26 -22.14
CA GLY A 363 9.80 -14.43 -21.71
C GLY A 363 10.48 -13.09 -21.45
N THR A 364 11.71 -13.09 -20.96
CA THR A 364 12.53 -11.89 -20.82
C THR A 364 13.89 -12.06 -21.50
N VAL A 365 14.44 -10.95 -21.98
CA VAL A 365 15.78 -10.86 -22.55
C VAL A 365 16.62 -9.99 -21.62
N SER A 366 17.71 -10.56 -21.10
CA SER A 366 18.68 -9.87 -20.26
C SER A 366 18.06 -9.12 -19.08
N HIS A 367 17.05 -9.73 -18.45
CA HIS A 367 16.36 -9.17 -17.28
C HIS A 367 15.96 -10.27 -16.28
N PRO A 368 16.94 -10.88 -15.58
CA PRO A 368 16.67 -11.99 -14.67
C PRO A 368 15.84 -11.58 -13.44
N ASP A 369 16.04 -10.36 -12.91
CA ASP A 369 15.43 -9.72 -11.71
C ASP A 369 14.47 -10.59 -10.85
N GLU A 370 13.25 -10.13 -10.55
CA GLU A 370 12.30 -10.80 -9.64
C GLU A 370 11.72 -12.13 -10.16
N LEU A 371 12.10 -12.51 -11.39
CA LEU A 371 11.59 -13.67 -12.11
C LEU A 371 12.61 -14.80 -12.22
N GLU A 372 13.69 -14.75 -11.44
CA GLU A 372 14.47 -15.92 -11.10
C GLU A 372 13.58 -16.90 -10.31
N LEU A 373 12.61 -17.51 -11.00
CA LEU A 373 11.76 -18.56 -10.50
C LEU A 373 12.65 -19.80 -10.39
N GLN A 374 13.39 -19.87 -9.30
CA GLN A 374 14.35 -20.94 -8.99
C GLN A 374 13.68 -22.33 -8.97
N PHE A 375 12.35 -22.35 -8.96
CA PHE A 375 11.49 -23.54 -8.94
C PHE A 375 10.98 -23.98 -10.33
N LEU A 376 11.31 -23.26 -11.41
CA LEU A 376 10.99 -23.72 -12.76
C LEU A 376 11.92 -24.84 -13.19
N ASP A 377 11.38 -25.75 -14.01
CA ASP A 377 12.20 -26.73 -14.71
C ASP A 377 13.33 -26.03 -15.49
N PRO A 378 14.58 -26.53 -15.45
CA PRO A 378 15.71 -25.88 -16.11
C PRO A 378 15.51 -25.60 -17.60
N ALA A 379 14.79 -26.47 -18.32
CA ALA A 379 14.52 -26.27 -19.74
C ALA A 379 13.45 -25.18 -19.96
N GLU A 380 12.40 -25.16 -19.14
CA GLU A 380 11.41 -24.06 -19.18
C GLU A 380 12.09 -22.72 -18.86
N ARG A 381 12.96 -22.69 -17.86
CA ARG A 381 13.72 -21.50 -17.47
C ARG A 381 14.60 -21.01 -18.62
N ALA A 382 15.38 -21.88 -19.25
CA ALA A 382 16.22 -21.53 -20.38
C ALA A 382 15.41 -21.05 -21.60
N ALA A 383 14.19 -21.56 -21.79
CA ALA A 383 13.31 -21.10 -22.86
C ALA A 383 12.66 -19.73 -22.58
N ARG A 384 12.46 -19.37 -21.31
CA ARG A 384 11.76 -18.13 -20.90
C ARG A 384 12.70 -16.98 -20.59
N PHE A 385 13.90 -17.25 -20.07
CA PHE A 385 14.87 -16.26 -19.64
C PHE A 385 16.13 -16.43 -20.48
N ILE A 386 16.31 -15.55 -21.47
CA ILE A 386 17.42 -15.62 -22.41
C ILE A 386 18.29 -14.37 -22.29
N ASP A 387 19.54 -14.49 -22.72
CA ASP A 387 20.43 -13.33 -22.87
C ASP A 387 20.32 -12.73 -24.27
N ASP A 388 21.02 -11.62 -24.49
CA ASP A 388 21.04 -10.92 -25.79
C ASP A 388 21.60 -11.78 -26.93
N ALA A 389 22.56 -12.67 -26.64
CA ALA A 389 23.20 -13.51 -27.65
C ALA A 389 22.21 -14.57 -28.16
N GLU A 390 21.54 -15.25 -27.24
CA GLU A 390 20.50 -16.21 -27.56
C GLU A 390 19.28 -15.54 -28.21
N PHE A 391 18.89 -14.35 -27.74
CA PHE A 391 17.84 -13.57 -28.40
C PHE A 391 18.18 -13.28 -29.87
N ARG A 392 19.40 -12.81 -30.17
CA ARG A 392 19.85 -12.57 -31.55
C ARG A 392 19.90 -13.84 -32.39
N ARG A 393 20.37 -14.95 -31.81
CA ARG A 393 20.40 -16.26 -32.48
C ARG A 393 18.99 -16.72 -32.87
N LEU A 394 18.04 -16.59 -31.95
CA LEU A 394 16.63 -16.92 -32.18
C LEU A 394 15.98 -15.97 -33.17
N TRP A 395 16.28 -14.67 -33.08
CA TRP A 395 15.74 -13.62 -33.96
C TRP A 395 16.13 -13.82 -35.42
N ALA A 396 17.36 -14.27 -35.69
CA ALA A 396 17.84 -14.64 -37.02
C ALA A 396 17.29 -15.99 -37.52
N GLY A 397 16.65 -16.77 -36.64
CA GLY A 397 16.15 -18.10 -36.94
C GLY A 397 14.83 -18.12 -37.73
N PRO A 398 14.32 -19.32 -38.05
CA PRO A 398 13.10 -19.48 -38.83
C PRO A 398 11.80 -19.23 -38.05
N GLY A 399 11.87 -19.08 -36.71
CA GLY A 399 10.70 -18.84 -35.87
C GLY A 399 10.29 -17.37 -35.87
N ARG A 400 8.99 -17.08 -35.71
CA ARG A 400 8.50 -15.71 -35.54
C ARG A 400 8.54 -15.30 -34.07
N ILE A 401 9.16 -14.15 -33.81
CA ILE A 401 9.43 -13.63 -32.47
C ILE A 401 8.96 -12.19 -32.39
N PHE A 402 8.22 -11.90 -31.33
CA PHE A 402 7.80 -10.56 -30.96
C PHE A 402 8.57 -10.12 -29.73
N ALA A 403 8.92 -8.84 -29.66
CA ALA A 403 9.51 -8.24 -28.49
C ALA A 403 8.87 -6.88 -28.18
N VAL A 404 8.71 -6.62 -26.88
CA VAL A 404 8.33 -5.31 -26.36
C VAL A 404 9.49 -4.78 -25.54
N GLY A 405 9.84 -3.51 -25.72
CA GLY A 405 10.97 -2.90 -25.02
C GLY A 405 10.83 -1.39 -24.88
N HIS A 406 11.56 -0.82 -23.93
CA HIS A 406 11.67 0.64 -23.81
C HIS A 406 12.41 1.22 -25.02
N ARG A 407 11.92 2.34 -25.56
CA ARG A 407 12.53 2.98 -26.75
C ARG A 407 14.03 3.20 -26.57
N LYS A 408 14.46 3.72 -25.41
CA LYS A 408 15.88 3.97 -25.11
C LYS A 408 16.78 2.73 -25.25
N GLU A 409 16.30 1.54 -24.89
CA GLU A 409 17.09 0.31 -25.00
C GLU A 409 16.98 -0.28 -26.40
N VAL A 410 15.78 -0.26 -26.98
CA VAL A 410 15.53 -0.80 -28.33
C VAL A 410 16.18 0.06 -29.43
N ASP A 411 16.27 1.38 -29.26
CA ASP A 411 16.94 2.28 -30.20
C ASP A 411 18.43 1.90 -30.36
N LYS A 412 19.08 1.39 -29.31
CA LYS A 412 20.45 0.85 -29.38
C LYS A 412 20.52 -0.42 -30.21
N LEU A 413 19.51 -1.29 -30.09
CA LEU A 413 19.39 -2.52 -30.87
C LEU A 413 19.12 -2.21 -32.34
N PHE A 414 18.24 -1.24 -32.63
CA PHE A 414 17.90 -0.81 -33.99
C PHE A 414 19.01 -0.02 -34.69
N ALA A 415 19.97 0.52 -33.94
CA ALA A 415 21.15 1.17 -34.52
C ALA A 415 22.10 0.16 -35.21
N ASP A 416 21.99 -1.14 -34.91
CA ASP A 416 22.73 -2.19 -35.59
C ASP A 416 22.09 -2.51 -36.95
N SER A 417 22.78 -2.13 -38.03
CA SER A 417 22.30 -2.33 -39.41
C SER A 417 22.12 -3.81 -39.78
N ALA A 418 22.76 -4.74 -39.07
CA ALA A 418 22.57 -6.17 -39.29
C ALA A 418 21.27 -6.69 -38.66
N PHE A 419 20.66 -5.93 -37.74
CA PHE A 419 19.44 -6.33 -37.06
C PHE A 419 18.21 -5.96 -37.89
N GLN A 420 17.65 -6.96 -38.60
CA GLN A 420 16.42 -6.80 -39.37
C GLN A 420 15.19 -6.91 -38.46
N TYR A 421 14.27 -5.94 -38.55
CA TYR A 421 13.08 -5.90 -37.72
C TYR A 421 11.89 -5.27 -38.44
N HIS A 422 10.69 -5.59 -37.95
CA HIS A 422 9.43 -4.97 -38.32
C HIS A 422 8.86 -4.27 -37.10
N LEU A 423 8.74 -2.94 -37.16
CA LEU A 423 8.08 -2.17 -36.11
C LEU A 423 6.57 -2.33 -36.27
N LEU A 424 5.93 -2.97 -35.29
CA LEU A 424 4.51 -3.27 -35.33
C LEU A 424 3.70 -2.18 -34.64
N GLY A 425 4.19 -1.65 -33.52
CA GLY A 425 3.50 -0.64 -32.73
C GLY A 425 4.45 0.19 -31.88
N GLN A 426 4.01 1.39 -31.51
CA GLN A 426 4.76 2.25 -30.62
C GLN A 426 3.85 3.03 -29.68
N THR A 427 4.32 3.22 -28.45
CA THR A 427 3.78 4.22 -27.52
C THR A 427 4.82 5.32 -27.34
N ARG A 428 4.54 6.27 -26.45
CA ARG A 428 5.50 7.31 -26.10
C ARG A 428 6.84 6.74 -25.60
N TYR A 429 6.86 5.58 -24.95
CA TYR A 429 8.03 5.06 -24.24
C TYR A 429 8.41 3.61 -24.60
N HIS A 430 7.62 2.93 -25.42
CA HIS A 430 7.83 1.54 -25.76
C HIS A 430 7.62 1.25 -27.24
N TYR A 431 8.31 0.23 -27.74
CA TYR A 431 8.07 -0.36 -29.05
C TYR A 431 7.57 -1.78 -28.91
N LEU A 432 6.73 -2.20 -29.85
CA LEU A 432 6.45 -3.59 -30.18
C LEU A 432 7.02 -3.86 -31.57
N PHE A 433 7.86 -4.88 -31.67
CA PHE A 433 8.56 -5.21 -32.91
C PHE A 433 8.67 -6.73 -33.08
N SER A 434 8.89 -7.18 -34.31
CA SER A 434 8.99 -8.58 -34.67
C SER A 434 10.10 -8.82 -35.69
N ASN A 435 10.67 -10.02 -35.72
CA ASN A 435 11.64 -10.41 -36.75
C ASN A 435 10.99 -10.71 -38.11
N ARG A 436 9.66 -10.86 -38.13
CA ARG A 436 8.85 -11.14 -39.31
C ARG A 436 7.58 -10.27 -39.32
N PRO A 437 7.00 -9.98 -40.50
CA PRO A 437 5.81 -9.15 -40.61
C PRO A 437 4.59 -9.74 -39.89
#